data_AF-A0A7W1WYV9-F1
#
_entry.id   AF-A0A7W1WYV9-F1
#
_cell.length_a   1.000
_cell.length_b   1.000
_cell.length_c   1.000
_cell.angle_alpha   90.00
_cell.angle_beta   90.00
_cell.angle_gamma   90.00
#
_symmetry.space_group_name_H-M   'P 1'
#
loop_
_entity.id
_entity.type
_entity.pdbx_description
1 polymer ?
#
loop_
_entity_poly.entity_id
_entity_poly.type
_entity_poly.pdbx_seq_one_letter_code
_entity_poly.pdbx_strand_id
1 'polypeptide(L)'
;MRVLGNILWFLMGGVVMGLAWWLVGVLALVTIVGIPWAKSCFVIGAFAFFPFGKEPVNRKVLTGEDDIGTGALGMLGNVIWFVLAGIWLAIGHLMSAVACFVTIIGIPFGIQHLKLALIALAPVGQTVVDSDRQRWVN
;
A
#
# COMPACT_ATOMS: atom_id res chain seq x y z
N MET A 1 -1.08 0.99 20.96
CA MET A 1 -1.59 -0.20 20.24
C MET A 1 -0.76 -0.61 19.01
N ARG A 2 0.15 0.24 18.47
CA ARG A 2 0.91 -0.06 17.24
C ARG A 2 1.68 -1.39 17.27
N VAL A 3 2.42 -1.65 18.34
CA VAL A 3 3.27 -2.86 18.46
C VAL A 3 2.44 -4.14 18.46
N LEU A 4 1.45 -4.26 19.35
CA LEU A 4 0.62 -5.45 19.46
C LEU A 4 -0.17 -5.73 18.17
N GLY A 5 -0.75 -4.70 17.56
CA GLY A 5 -1.47 -4.84 16.28
C GLY A 5 -0.55 -5.32 15.15
N ASN A 6 0.65 -4.76 15.06
CA ASN A 6 1.65 -5.18 14.07
C ASN A 6 2.13 -6.61 14.28
N ILE A 7 2.36 -7.06 15.54
CA ILE A 7 2.74 -8.45 15.82
C ILE A 7 1.63 -9.41 15.37
N LEU A 8 0.38 -9.16 15.76
CA LEU A 8 -0.74 -10.02 15.41
C LEU A 8 -0.97 -10.04 13.88
N TRP A 9 -0.93 -8.87 13.23
CA TRP A 9 -1.06 -8.74 11.79
C TRP A 9 0.03 -9.51 11.03
N PHE A 10 1.28 -9.34 11.44
CA PHE A 10 2.43 -9.96 10.79
C PHE A 10 2.28 -11.49 10.79
N LEU A 11 1.88 -12.06 11.94
CA LEU A 11 1.65 -13.49 12.11
C LEU A 11 0.42 -14.01 11.36
N MET A 12 -0.67 -13.24 11.29
CA MET A 12 -1.92 -13.66 10.65
C MET A 12 -1.88 -13.63 9.11
N GLY A 13 -0.84 -13.07 8.50
CA GLY A 13 -0.71 -13.03 7.04
C GLY A 13 0.01 -11.80 6.49
N GLY A 14 0.28 -10.79 7.33
CA GLY A 14 1.04 -9.60 6.94
C GLY A 14 2.41 -9.93 6.37
N VAL A 15 3.09 -10.95 6.90
CA VAL A 15 4.37 -11.43 6.36
C VAL A 15 4.23 -11.98 4.93
N VAL A 16 3.22 -12.79 4.68
CA VAL A 16 2.97 -13.38 3.36
C VAL A 16 2.65 -12.28 2.35
N MET A 17 1.82 -11.32 2.76
CA MET A 17 1.41 -10.18 1.93
C MET A 17 2.58 -9.26 1.59
N GLY A 18 3.40 -8.90 2.58
CA GLY A 18 4.59 -8.07 2.36
C GLY A 18 5.61 -8.75 1.44
N LEU A 19 5.85 -10.05 1.64
CA LEU A 19 6.73 -10.85 0.77
C LEU A 19 6.17 -10.98 -0.65
N ALA A 20 4.86 -11.16 -0.82
CA ALA A 20 4.23 -11.22 -2.13
C ALA A 20 4.43 -9.91 -2.91
N TRP A 21 4.24 -8.76 -2.26
CA TRP A 21 4.52 -7.46 -2.86
C TRP A 21 5.99 -7.28 -3.24
N TRP A 22 6.92 -7.70 -2.38
CA TRP A 22 8.36 -7.64 -2.70
C TRP A 22 8.74 -8.58 -3.84
N LEU A 23 8.17 -9.78 -3.88
CA LEU A 23 8.36 -10.72 -4.99
C LEU A 23 7.89 -10.10 -6.31
N VAL A 24 6.69 -9.51 -6.34
CA VAL A 24 6.18 -8.79 -7.51
C VAL A 24 7.09 -7.62 -7.87
N GLY A 25 7.63 -6.89 -6.90
CA GLY A 25 8.62 -5.83 -7.13
C GLY A 25 9.89 -6.34 -7.79
N VAL A 26 10.42 -7.48 -7.37
CA VAL A 26 11.59 -8.11 -8.00
C VAL A 26 11.27 -8.58 -9.43
N LEU A 27 10.11 -9.23 -9.64
CA LEU A 27 9.67 -9.64 -10.97
C LEU A 27 9.46 -8.44 -11.91
N ALA A 28 8.96 -7.33 -11.38
CA ALA A 28 8.79 -6.08 -12.12
C ALA A 28 10.14 -5.51 -12.58
N LEU A 29 11.20 -5.64 -11.77
CA LEU A 29 12.56 -5.28 -12.19
C LEU A 29 13.09 -6.20 -13.30
N VAL A 30 12.83 -7.51 -13.21
CA VAL A 30 13.31 -8.50 -14.19
C VAL A 30 12.64 -8.32 -15.57
N THR A 31 11.36 -7.96 -15.61
CA THR A 31 10.61 -7.86 -16.86
C THR A 31 10.90 -6.60 -17.68
N ILE A 32 11.71 -5.66 -17.15
CA ILE A 32 12.03 -4.32 -17.70
C ILE A 32 10.79 -3.41 -17.84
N VAL A 33 9.74 -3.90 -18.48
CA VAL A 33 8.43 -3.25 -18.63
C VAL A 33 7.80 -2.95 -17.26
N GLY A 34 8.01 -3.80 -16.26
CA GLY A 34 7.48 -3.61 -14.90
C GLY A 34 8.22 -2.56 -14.05
N ILE A 35 9.42 -2.13 -14.46
CA ILE A 35 10.28 -1.21 -13.68
C ILE A 35 9.54 0.03 -13.14
N PRO A 36 8.64 0.70 -13.89
CA PRO A 36 7.92 1.87 -13.39
C PRO A 36 7.16 1.64 -12.07
N TRP A 37 6.71 0.41 -11.81
CA TRP A 37 5.93 0.05 -10.62
C TRP A 37 6.73 -0.69 -9.53
N ALA A 38 7.97 -1.09 -9.82
CA ALA A 38 8.79 -1.85 -8.89
C ALA A 38 8.95 -1.13 -7.53
N LYS A 39 9.28 0.17 -7.55
CA LYS A 39 9.41 0.99 -6.34
C LYS A 39 8.12 0.98 -5.51
N SER A 40 6.97 1.14 -6.15
CA SER A 40 5.67 1.13 -5.50
C SER A 40 5.38 -0.22 -4.83
N CYS A 41 5.75 -1.33 -5.46
CA CYS A 41 5.61 -2.66 -4.88
C CYS A 41 6.43 -2.81 -3.59
N PHE A 42 7.66 -2.31 -3.56
CA PHE A 42 8.47 -2.34 -2.33
C PHE A 42 7.91 -1.45 -1.22
N VAL A 43 7.41 -0.26 -1.57
CA VAL A 43 6.76 0.66 -0.61
C VAL A 43 5.52 0.02 0.00
N ILE A 44 4.64 -0.56 -0.82
CA ILE A 44 3.41 -1.20 -0.31
C ILE A 44 3.75 -2.48 0.45
N GLY A 45 4.73 -3.27 0.01
CA GLY A 45 5.19 -4.45 0.74
C GLY A 45 5.73 -4.10 2.13
N ALA A 46 6.54 -3.04 2.25
CA ALA A 46 7.04 -2.54 3.52
C ALA A 46 5.90 -2.05 4.44
N PHE A 47 4.86 -1.46 3.87
CA PHE A 47 3.65 -1.07 4.59
C PHE A 47 2.83 -2.30 5.03
N ALA A 48 2.66 -3.28 4.15
CA ALA A 48 1.92 -4.51 4.40
C ALA A 48 2.56 -5.37 5.50
N PHE A 49 3.87 -5.28 5.75
CA PHE A 49 4.46 -5.95 6.92
C PHE A 49 3.97 -5.37 8.25
N PHE A 50 3.91 -4.04 8.36
CA PHE A 50 3.65 -3.34 9.62
C PHE A 50 2.79 -2.09 9.39
N PRO A 51 1.47 -2.24 9.16
CA PRO A 51 0.60 -1.13 8.75
C PRO A 51 0.14 -0.25 9.92
N PHE A 52 0.11 -0.77 11.16
CA PHE A 52 -0.41 -0.01 12.28
C PHE A 52 0.50 1.15 12.66
N GLY A 53 -0.10 2.34 12.74
CA GLY A 53 0.60 3.59 13.03
C GLY A 53 1.24 4.25 11.82
N LYS A 54 0.93 3.76 10.62
CA LYS A 54 1.40 4.31 9.35
C LYS A 54 0.24 4.70 8.45
N GLU A 55 0.52 5.66 7.56
CA GLU A 55 -0.44 6.16 6.60
C GLU A 55 0.20 6.32 5.21
N PRO A 56 -0.51 5.88 4.15
CA PRO A 56 -0.13 6.19 2.79
C PRO A 56 -0.40 7.67 2.48
N VAL A 57 0.60 8.35 1.93
CA VAL A 57 0.54 9.77 1.58
C VAL A 57 1.13 10.01 0.21
N ASN A 58 0.56 10.99 -0.50
CA ASN A 58 1.14 11.45 -1.76
C ASN A 58 2.47 12.17 -1.48
N ARG A 59 3.53 11.80 -2.20
CA ARG A 59 4.87 12.40 -2.02
C ARG A 59 4.90 13.90 -2.32
N LYS A 60 4.10 14.37 -3.27
CA LYS A 60 3.98 15.80 -3.60
C LYS A 60 3.47 16.59 -2.40
N VAL A 61 2.44 16.08 -1.72
CA VAL A 61 1.89 16.70 -0.50
C VAL A 61 2.93 16.69 0.62
N LEU A 62 3.70 15.61 0.75
CA LEU A 62 4.72 15.48 1.78
C LEU A 62 5.93 16.41 1.59
N THR A 63 6.38 16.58 0.35
CA THR A 63 7.65 17.26 0.03
C THR A 63 7.47 18.68 -0.51
N GLY A 64 6.27 19.02 -1.01
CA GLY A 64 6.01 20.26 -1.73
C GLY A 64 6.51 20.25 -3.19
N GLU A 65 7.20 19.19 -3.62
CA GLU A 65 7.90 19.10 -4.90
C GLU A 65 7.27 18.01 -5.79
N ASP A 66 7.33 18.22 -7.11
CA ASP A 66 6.93 17.20 -8.08
C ASP A 66 8.11 16.28 -8.45
N ASP A 67 7.82 14.99 -8.59
CA ASP A 67 8.74 13.99 -9.15
C ASP A 67 8.09 13.25 -10.33
N ILE A 68 8.90 12.45 -11.04
CA ILE A 68 8.45 11.69 -12.23
C ILE A 68 7.18 10.87 -11.95
N GLY A 69 7.05 10.33 -10.73
CA GLY A 69 5.91 9.53 -10.29
C GLY A 69 4.74 10.32 -9.69
N THR A 70 4.87 11.61 -9.39
CA THR A 70 3.73 12.44 -8.94
C THR A 70 3.10 13.27 -10.06
N GLY A 71 3.79 13.42 -11.19
CA GLY A 71 3.31 14.11 -12.38
C GLY A 71 2.54 13.23 -13.38
N ALA A 72 2.48 13.69 -14.64
CA ALA A 72 1.69 13.05 -15.72
C ALA A 72 2.12 11.60 -16.02
N LEU A 73 3.42 11.29 -15.96
CA LEU A 73 3.92 9.93 -16.18
C LEU A 73 3.46 8.98 -15.07
N GLY A 74 3.45 9.44 -13.82
CA GLY A 74 2.89 8.69 -12.69
C GLY A 74 1.40 8.43 -12.84
N MET A 75 0.63 9.42 -13.30
CA MET A 75 -0.79 9.25 -13.61
C MET A 75 -1.02 8.18 -14.68
N LEU A 76 -0.28 8.24 -15.80
CA LEU A 76 -0.36 7.23 -16.86
C LEU A 76 -0.01 5.84 -16.33
N GLY A 77 1.04 5.73 -15.52
CA GLY A 77 1.42 4.48 -14.86
C GLY A 77 0.31 3.95 -13.93
N ASN A 78 -0.36 4.82 -13.19
CA ASN A 78 -1.49 4.45 -12.34
C ASN A 78 -2.72 3.99 -13.14
N VAL A 79 -3.02 4.60 -14.29
CA VAL A 79 -4.12 4.16 -15.17
C VAL A 79 -3.88 2.75 -15.70
N ILE A 80 -2.67 2.47 -16.20
CA ILE A 80 -2.30 1.14 -16.69
C ILE A 80 -2.36 0.12 -15.54
N TRP A 81 -1.79 0.47 -14.38
CA TRP A 81 -1.81 -0.39 -13.19
C TRP A 81 -3.23 -0.68 -12.72
N PHE A 82 -4.10 0.32 -12.62
CA PHE A 82 -5.46 0.18 -12.12
C PHE A 82 -6.23 -0.90 -12.86
N VAL A 83 -6.11 -0.93 -14.19
CA VAL A 83 -6.80 -1.91 -15.05
C VAL A 83 -6.17 -3.30 -14.93
N LEU A 84 -4.84 -3.39 -14.92
CA LEU A 84 -4.13 -4.67 -14.97
C LEU A 84 -4.00 -5.36 -13.60
N ALA A 85 -3.88 -4.61 -12.51
CA ALA A 85 -3.58 -5.13 -11.18
C ALA A 85 -4.35 -4.42 -10.05
N GLY A 86 -4.45 -3.10 -10.08
CA GLY A 86 -4.93 -2.28 -8.97
C GLY A 86 -6.35 -2.62 -8.53
N ILE A 87 -7.30 -2.72 -9.46
CA ILE A 87 -8.71 -3.05 -9.13
C ILE A 87 -8.84 -4.44 -8.50
N TRP A 88 -8.10 -5.42 -9.02
CA TRP A 88 -8.14 -6.81 -8.52
C TRP A 88 -7.57 -6.90 -7.11
N LEU A 89 -6.45 -6.23 -6.84
CA LEU A 89 -5.84 -6.15 -5.51
C LEU A 89 -6.76 -5.42 -4.52
N ALA A 90 -7.38 -4.32 -4.94
CA ALA A 90 -8.31 -3.57 -4.11
C ALA A 90 -9.55 -4.38 -3.75
N ILE A 91 -10.11 -5.16 -4.69
CA ILE A 91 -11.23 -6.08 -4.42
C ILE A 91 -10.81 -7.14 -3.39
N GLY A 92 -9.64 -7.77 -3.55
CA GLY A 92 -9.15 -8.78 -2.60
C GLY A 92 -8.99 -8.22 -1.18
N HIS A 93 -8.47 -7.00 -1.05
CA HIS A 93 -8.38 -6.31 0.23
C HIS A 93 -9.75 -5.90 0.77
N LEU A 94 -10.67 -5.44 -0.07
CA LEU A 94 -12.02 -5.09 0.36
C LEU A 94 -12.78 -6.31 0.90
N MET A 95 -12.67 -7.46 0.23
CA MET A 95 -13.24 -8.72 0.70
C MET A 95 -12.65 -9.13 2.05
N SER A 96 -11.33 -9.02 2.20
CA SER A 96 -10.65 -9.29 3.48
C SER A 96 -11.11 -8.33 4.58
N ALA A 97 -11.30 -7.04 4.26
CA ALA A 97 -11.78 -6.05 5.20
C ALA A 97 -13.20 -6.37 5.69
N VAL A 98 -14.11 -6.70 4.76
CA VAL A 98 -15.49 -7.12 5.09
C VAL A 98 -15.49 -8.35 5.98
N ALA A 99 -14.66 -9.35 5.69
CA ALA A 99 -14.52 -10.54 6.53
C ALA A 99 -14.03 -10.18 7.95
N CYS A 100 -13.05 -9.29 8.08
CA CYS A 100 -12.58 -8.81 9.38
C CYS A 100 -13.67 -8.04 10.16
N PHE A 101 -14.51 -7.27 9.48
CA PHE A 101 -15.57 -6.47 10.13
C PHE A 101 -16.71 -7.30 10.74
N VAL A 102 -16.79 -8.60 10.46
CA VAL A 102 -17.76 -9.51 11.10
C VAL A 102 -17.55 -9.59 12.62
N THR A 103 -16.34 -9.31 13.12
CA THR A 103 -16.02 -9.37 14.56
C THR A 103 -15.49 -8.03 15.06
N ILE A 104 -15.81 -7.69 16.32
CA ILE A 104 -15.30 -6.47 16.97
C ILE A 104 -13.77 -6.46 17.00
N ILE A 105 -13.15 -7.62 17.24
CA ILE A 105 -11.69 -7.78 17.31
C ILE A 105 -11.05 -7.59 15.92
N GLY A 106 -11.74 -7.97 14.85
CA GLY A 106 -11.25 -7.85 13.47
C GLY A 106 -11.31 -6.44 12.90
N ILE A 107 -12.15 -5.55 13.44
CA ILE A 107 -12.27 -4.14 12.99
C ILE A 107 -10.92 -3.43 12.76
N PRO A 108 -9.96 -3.42 13.71
CA PRO A 108 -8.66 -2.80 13.49
C PRO A 108 -7.88 -3.35 12.29
N PHE A 109 -8.03 -4.64 11.97
CA PHE A 109 -7.40 -5.31 10.82
C PHE A 109 -8.10 -4.97 9.51
N GLY A 110 -9.43 -4.93 9.53
CA GLY A 110 -10.23 -4.52 8.37
C GLY A 110 -9.87 -3.11 7.90
N ILE A 111 -9.61 -2.18 8.84
CA ILE A 111 -9.13 -0.83 8.52
C ILE A 111 -7.77 -0.87 7.80
N GLN A 112 -6.84 -1.74 8.19
CA GLN A 112 -5.55 -1.84 7.49
C GLN A 112 -5.72 -2.39 6.06
N HIS A 113 -6.62 -3.36 5.87
CA HIS A 113 -6.99 -3.81 4.53
C HIS A 113 -7.60 -2.70 3.67
N LEU A 114 -8.45 -1.83 4.22
CA LEU A 114 -8.95 -0.67 3.48
C LEU A 114 -7.84 0.29 3.05
N LYS A 115 -6.85 0.56 3.91
CA LYS A 115 -5.68 1.38 3.54
C LYS A 115 -4.88 0.74 2.40
N LEU A 116 -4.64 -0.56 2.49
CA LEU A 116 -3.96 -1.33 1.45
C LEU A 116 -4.75 -1.36 0.14
N ALA A 117 -6.08 -1.47 0.20
CA ALA A 117 -6.96 -1.39 -0.96
C ALA A 117 -6.80 -0.04 -1.66
N LEU A 118 -6.86 1.07 -0.91
CA LEU A 118 -6.77 2.42 -1.46
C LEU A 118 -5.41 2.69 -2.12
N ILE A 119 -4.30 2.41 -1.43
CA ILE A 119 -2.96 2.63 -2.02
C ILE A 119 -2.70 1.69 -3.21
N ALA A 120 -3.29 0.50 -3.26
CA ALA A 120 -3.13 -0.44 -4.37
C ALA A 120 -3.80 0.02 -5.67
N LEU A 121 -4.82 0.90 -5.62
CA LEU A 121 -5.50 1.42 -6.80
C LEU A 121 -4.59 2.31 -7.65
N ALA A 122 -3.80 3.18 -7.00
CA ALA A 122 -2.93 4.16 -7.66
C ALA A 122 -1.61 4.30 -6.87
N PRO A 123 -0.70 3.33 -6.99
CA PRO A 123 0.43 3.21 -6.09
C PRO A 123 1.63 4.09 -6.49
N VAL A 124 1.67 4.61 -7.72
CA VAL A 124 2.74 5.49 -8.19
C VAL A 124 2.58 6.88 -7.57
N GLY A 125 3.69 7.46 -7.10
CA GLY A 125 3.70 8.75 -6.41
C GLY A 125 3.36 8.69 -4.92
N GLN A 126 2.99 7.51 -4.40
CA GLN A 126 2.71 7.32 -2.98
C GLN A 126 3.99 6.98 -2.19
N THR A 127 3.97 7.29 -0.90
CA THR A 127 4.92 6.81 0.11
C THR A 127 4.16 6.53 1.41
N VAL A 128 4.82 5.93 2.39
CA VAL A 128 4.23 5.66 3.70
C VAL A 128 5.02 6.36 4.78
N VAL A 129 4.30 7.05 5.67
CA VAL A 129 4.86 7.79 6.81
C VAL A 129 4.18 7.34 8.10
N ASP A 130 4.77 7.66 9.25
CA ASP A 130 4.08 7.50 10.52
C ASP A 130 2.86 8.44 10.61
N SER A 131 1.76 7.94 11.16
CA SER A 131 0.49 8.69 11.25
C SER A 131 0.66 10.05 11.97
N ASP A 132 1.55 10.13 12.96
CA ASP A 132 1.79 11.37 13.71
C ASP A 132 2.43 12.45 12.83
N ARG A 133 3.23 12.04 11.84
CA ARG A 133 3.85 12.95 10.88
C ARG A 133 2.82 13.51 9.91
N GLN A 134 1.89 12.68 9.41
CA GLN A 134 0.86 13.12 8.45
C GLN A 134 -0.02 14.24 9.02
N ARG A 135 -0.34 14.20 10.31
CA ARG A 135 -1.17 15.21 10.98
C ARG A 135 -0.66 16.64 10.81
N TRP A 136 0.64 16.83 10.59
CA TRP A 136 1.27 18.15 10.47
C TRP A 136 1.44 18.62 9.02
N VAL A 137 1.06 17.79 8.03
CA VAL A 137 1.22 18.07 6.60
C VAL A 137 -0.11 18.41 5.91
N ASN A 138 -1.23 18.15 6.58
CA ASN A 138 -2.59 18.53 6.14
C ASN A 138 -3.04 19.78 6.88
#